data_AF-B6QB68-F1
#
_entry.id   AF-B6QB68-F1
#
_cell.length_a   1.000
_cell.length_b   1.000
_cell.length_c   1.000
_cell.angle_alpha   90.00
_cell.angle_beta   90.00
_cell.angle_gamma   90.00
#
_symmetry.space_group_name_H-M   'P 1'
#
loop_
_entity.id
_entity.type
_entity.pdbx_description
1 polymer ?
#
loop_
_entity_poly.entity_id
_entity_poly.type
_entity_poly.pdbx_seq_one_letter_code
_entity_poly.pdbx_strand_id
1 'polypeptide(L)'
;MPALTLHLLAFKDQSYDARAFVAKLHSYPSVKVVVASRPRHVVVQPTLLDANQLLTQKWDLMLLLQPTGGQSQGESSLLPPELQDVILTEYRILAGIPSKLLANFPERDAQLKKQAPPPLTGSLSKIRSQSKESSQSLEVSPELLAFMDRLTLEHDKPVTMLNLLHFHHPDGKKNYFQYGQVSIHKEREEPNLNILLLAV
;
A
#
# COMPACT_ATOMS: atom_id res chain seq x y z
N MET A 1 19.65 -5.08 -7.90
CA MET A 1 18.30 -4.83 -7.36
C MET A 1 17.49 -6.07 -7.67
N PRO A 2 17.07 -6.87 -6.69
CA PRO A 2 16.11 -7.93 -6.96
C PRO A 2 14.84 -7.35 -7.56
N ALA A 3 14.29 -8.06 -8.53
CA ALA A 3 12.98 -7.77 -9.10
C ALA A 3 11.92 -8.41 -8.19
N LEU A 4 11.03 -7.59 -7.66
CA LEU A 4 9.86 -8.02 -6.89
C LEU A 4 8.62 -7.64 -7.65
N THR A 5 7.54 -8.36 -7.41
CA THR A 5 6.23 -8.01 -7.97
C THR A 5 5.30 -7.66 -6.83
N LEU A 6 4.71 -6.46 -6.91
CA LEU A 6 3.57 -6.08 -6.08
C LEU A 6 2.32 -6.67 -6.74
N HIS A 7 1.50 -7.32 -5.93
CA HIS A 7 0.21 -7.86 -6.33
C HIS A 7 -0.89 -7.22 -5.47
N LEU A 8 -1.97 -6.80 -6.11
CA LEU A 8 -3.26 -6.61 -5.45
C LEU A 8 -4.22 -7.68 -6.00
N LEU A 9 -4.82 -8.44 -5.08
CA LEU A 9 -5.69 -9.57 -5.41
C LEU A 9 -7.09 -9.27 -4.91
N ALA A 10 -8.07 -9.52 -5.78
CA ALA A 10 -9.47 -9.66 -5.38
C ALA A 10 -9.85 -11.12 -5.55
N PHE A 11 -10.49 -11.71 -4.54
CA PHE A 11 -10.92 -13.10 -4.58
C PHE A 11 -12.26 -13.24 -5.31
N LYS A 12 -12.50 -14.42 -5.89
CA LYS A 12 -13.79 -14.75 -6.55
C LYS A 12 -14.96 -14.78 -5.57
N ASP A 13 -14.67 -15.15 -4.33
CA ASP A 13 -15.65 -15.26 -3.25
C ASP A 13 -15.11 -14.60 -1.97
N GLN A 14 -15.99 -13.97 -1.20
CA GLN A 14 -15.64 -13.37 0.10
C GLN A 14 -15.42 -14.43 1.19
N SER A 15 -15.78 -15.69 0.95
CA SER A 15 -15.48 -16.81 1.84
C SER A 15 -13.98 -17.16 1.90
N TYR A 16 -13.18 -16.70 0.94
CA TYR A 16 -11.74 -16.98 0.93
C TYR A 16 -11.02 -16.16 2.00
N ASP A 17 -10.25 -16.86 2.84
CA ASP A 17 -9.44 -16.23 3.87
C ASP A 17 -8.05 -15.85 3.34
N ALA A 18 -7.76 -14.55 3.33
CA ALA A 18 -6.46 -14.00 2.95
C ALA A 18 -5.31 -14.57 3.81
N ARG A 19 -5.55 -14.87 5.09
CA ARG A 19 -4.50 -15.46 5.96
C ARG A 19 -4.19 -16.89 5.56
N ALA A 20 -5.22 -17.70 5.32
CA ALA A 20 -5.05 -19.06 4.81
C ALA A 20 -4.36 -19.06 3.44
N PHE A 21 -4.71 -18.11 2.55
CA PHE A 21 -4.04 -17.91 1.26
C PHE A 21 -2.55 -17.67 1.44
N VAL A 22 -2.16 -16.71 2.29
CA VAL A 22 -0.75 -16.38 2.56
C VAL A 22 -0.01 -17.55 3.20
N ALA A 23 -0.64 -18.26 4.15
CA ALA A 23 -0.06 -19.44 4.78
C ALA A 23 0.23 -20.55 3.76
N LYS A 24 -0.70 -20.80 2.82
CA LYS A 24 -0.50 -21.73 1.71
C LYS A 24 0.60 -21.22 0.76
N LEU A 25 0.66 -19.92 0.47
CA LEU A 25 1.71 -19.36 -0.37
C LEU A 25 3.11 -19.57 0.24
N HIS A 26 3.25 -19.47 1.56
CA HIS A 26 4.50 -19.74 2.27
C HIS A 26 5.01 -21.19 2.15
N SER A 27 4.16 -22.17 1.82
CA SER A 27 4.61 -23.55 1.62
C SER A 27 5.31 -23.77 0.27
N TYR A 28 5.25 -22.80 -0.65
CA TYR A 28 5.89 -22.93 -1.96
C TYR A 28 7.32 -22.38 -1.93
N PRO A 29 8.34 -23.20 -2.24
CA PRO A 29 9.75 -22.77 -2.20
C PRO A 29 10.14 -21.85 -3.37
N SER A 30 9.28 -21.72 -4.40
CA SER A 30 9.50 -20.93 -5.60
C SER A 30 9.27 -19.43 -5.40
N VAL A 31 8.65 -19.03 -4.29
CA VAL A 31 8.30 -17.64 -4.01
C VAL A 31 8.51 -17.31 -2.54
N LYS A 32 9.11 -16.14 -2.31
CA LYS A 32 9.23 -15.54 -0.99
C LYS A 32 8.22 -14.41 -0.87
N VAL A 33 7.35 -14.51 0.14
CA VAL A 33 6.48 -13.39 0.56
C VAL A 33 7.32 -12.41 1.38
N VAL A 34 7.50 -11.20 0.87
CA VAL A 34 8.26 -10.14 1.56
C VAL A 34 7.33 -9.29 2.42
N VAL A 35 6.15 -8.95 1.88
CA VAL A 35 5.09 -8.24 2.59
C VAL A 35 3.75 -8.87 2.22
N ALA A 36 2.87 -8.98 3.20
CA ALA A 36 1.45 -9.28 3.01
C ALA A 36 0.63 -8.34 3.89
N SER A 37 -0.42 -7.74 3.34
CA SER A 37 -1.35 -6.89 4.09
C SER A 37 -2.73 -6.88 3.43
N ARG A 38 -3.77 -6.50 4.18
CA ARG A 38 -5.12 -6.33 3.67
C ARG A 38 -5.38 -4.85 3.37
N PRO A 39 -5.58 -4.48 2.10
CA PRO A 39 -6.07 -3.15 1.71
C PRO A 39 -7.33 -2.76 2.50
N ARG A 40 -7.41 -1.51 2.94
CA ARG A 40 -8.54 -0.98 3.72
C ARG A 40 -9.23 0.18 3.03
N HIS A 41 -8.46 1.15 2.57
CA HIS A 41 -9.00 2.39 2.04
C HIS A 41 -8.01 3.09 1.11
N VAL A 42 -8.54 3.63 0.01
CA VAL A 42 -7.80 4.46 -0.94
C VAL A 42 -7.99 5.91 -0.51
N VAL A 43 -6.95 6.53 0.02
CA VAL A 43 -6.97 7.91 0.54
C VAL A 43 -6.85 8.94 -0.58
N VAL A 44 -6.01 8.65 -1.57
CA VAL A 44 -5.84 9.48 -2.78
C VAL A 44 -6.19 8.63 -3.98
N GLN A 45 -7.05 9.12 -4.86
CA GLN A 45 -7.52 8.34 -6.00
C GLN A 45 -6.64 8.59 -7.23
N PRO A 46 -6.28 7.57 -8.00
CA PRO A 46 -5.55 7.73 -9.25
C PRO A 46 -6.43 8.47 -10.27
N THR A 47 -5.86 9.44 -10.98
CA THR A 47 -6.58 10.18 -12.03
C THR A 47 -6.06 9.92 -13.45
N LEU A 48 -4.86 9.35 -13.58
CA LEU A 48 -4.17 9.23 -14.86
C LEU A 48 -3.91 7.78 -15.28
N LEU A 49 -3.23 7.00 -14.43
CA LEU A 49 -2.85 5.63 -14.74
C LEU A 49 -3.68 4.64 -13.92
N ASP A 50 -4.12 3.58 -14.58
CA ASP A 50 -4.77 2.41 -13.99
C ASP A 50 -5.97 2.70 -13.09
N ALA A 51 -6.59 3.88 -13.25
CA ALA A 51 -7.61 4.36 -12.32
C ALA A 51 -8.82 3.43 -12.25
N ASN A 52 -9.31 2.98 -13.41
CA ASN A 52 -10.40 2.02 -13.46
C ASN A 52 -10.04 0.70 -12.78
N GLN A 53 -8.85 0.15 -13.02
CA GLN A 53 -8.46 -1.13 -12.46
C GLN A 53 -8.31 -1.04 -10.93
N LEU A 54 -7.70 0.05 -10.44
CA LEU A 54 -7.40 0.24 -9.02
C LEU A 54 -8.62 0.66 -8.19
N LEU A 55 -9.58 1.37 -8.78
CA LEU A 55 -10.77 1.90 -8.07
C LEU A 55 -12.04 1.04 -8.22
N THR A 56 -12.17 0.23 -9.26
CA THR A 56 -13.40 -0.58 -9.47
C THR A 56 -13.41 -1.86 -8.66
N GLN A 57 -12.26 -2.27 -8.12
CA GLN A 57 -12.11 -3.53 -7.42
C GLN A 57 -11.95 -3.31 -5.92
N LYS A 58 -12.66 -4.13 -5.14
CA LYS A 58 -12.36 -4.27 -3.72
C LYS A 58 -11.19 -5.26 -3.59
N TRP A 59 -10.03 -4.74 -3.21
CA TRP A 59 -8.84 -5.55 -3.02
C TRP A 59 -8.85 -6.25 -1.66
N ASP A 60 -8.68 -7.57 -1.67
CA ASP A 60 -8.71 -8.41 -0.46
C ASP A 60 -7.31 -8.63 0.11
N LEU A 61 -6.29 -8.67 -0.74
CA LEU A 61 -4.92 -8.99 -0.35
C LEU A 61 -3.89 -8.24 -1.19
N MET A 62 -2.92 -7.61 -0.52
CA MET A 62 -1.74 -7.02 -1.11
C MET A 62 -0.53 -7.90 -0.79
N LEU A 63 0.26 -8.25 -1.80
CA LEU A 63 1.48 -9.03 -1.64
C LEU A 63 2.66 -8.34 -2.31
N LEU A 64 3.83 -8.43 -1.69
CA LEU A 64 5.10 -8.16 -2.34
C LEU A 64 5.88 -9.46 -2.42
N LEU A 65 6.01 -9.99 -3.64
CA LEU A 65 6.56 -11.32 -3.89
C LEU A 65 7.93 -11.22 -4.55
N GLN A 66 8.84 -12.07 -4.10
CA GLN A 66 10.17 -12.24 -4.67
C GLN A 66 10.31 -13.68 -5.18
N PRO A 67 10.63 -13.91 -6.47
CA PRO A 67 10.90 -15.25 -6.97
C PRO A 67 12.15 -15.84 -6.31
N THR A 68 12.10 -17.12 -5.97
CA THR A 68 13.21 -17.89 -5.41
C THR A 68 13.43 -19.15 -6.24
N GLY A 69 14.66 -19.38 -6.73
CA GLY A 69 14.99 -20.62 -7.43
C GLY A 69 15.16 -20.54 -8.96
N GLY A 70 15.91 -19.56 -9.47
CA GLY A 70 16.43 -19.58 -10.84
C GLY A 70 15.41 -19.44 -11.98
N GLN A 71 14.11 -19.41 -11.68
CA GLN A 71 13.09 -19.08 -12.68
C GLN A 71 13.25 -17.61 -13.08
N SER A 72 13.72 -17.41 -14.30
CA SER A 72 13.71 -16.12 -14.98
C SER A 72 12.28 -15.63 -15.09
N GLN A 73 12.06 -14.37 -14.69
CA GLN A 73 10.78 -13.69 -14.85
C GLN A 73 10.45 -13.55 -16.34
N GLY A 74 9.70 -14.51 -16.87
CA GLY A 74 9.09 -14.46 -18.19
C GLY A 74 7.67 -14.99 -18.06
N GLU A 75 6.70 -14.07 -18.08
CA GLU A 75 5.24 -14.24 -18.19
C GLU A 75 4.52 -15.20 -17.21
N SER A 76 5.22 -16.10 -16.54
CA SER A 76 4.65 -17.03 -15.58
C SER A 76 4.26 -16.30 -14.30
N SER A 77 3.01 -16.49 -13.91
CA SER A 77 2.47 -16.03 -12.63
C SER A 77 3.34 -16.56 -11.48
N LEU A 78 3.78 -15.67 -10.58
CA LEU A 78 4.49 -16.05 -9.34
C LEU A 78 3.61 -16.85 -8.39
N LEU A 79 2.29 -16.82 -8.62
CA LEU A 79 1.31 -17.53 -7.82
C LEU A 79 1.15 -18.95 -8.39
N PRO A 80 1.25 -19.99 -7.56
CA PRO A 80 0.95 -21.37 -7.96
C PRO A 80 -0.45 -21.50 -8.59
N PRO A 81 -0.66 -22.40 -9.58
CA PRO A 81 -1.95 -22.54 -10.27
C PRO A 81 -3.14 -22.71 -9.33
N GLU A 82 -3.00 -23.52 -8.29
CA GLU A 82 -4.07 -23.74 -7.29
C GLU A 82 -4.49 -22.47 -6.54
N LEU A 83 -3.57 -21.50 -6.39
CA LEU A 83 -3.87 -20.20 -5.78
C LEU A 83 -4.38 -19.19 -6.81
N GLN A 84 -4.12 -19.39 -8.10
CA GLN A 84 -4.72 -18.56 -9.16
C GLN A 84 -6.21 -18.83 -9.30
N ASP A 85 -6.65 -20.07 -9.09
CA ASP A 85 -8.05 -20.46 -9.25
C ASP A 85 -9.03 -19.72 -8.35
N VAL A 86 -8.57 -19.18 -7.21
CA VAL A 86 -9.40 -18.42 -6.26
C VAL A 86 -9.42 -16.92 -6.53
N ILE A 87 -8.59 -16.43 -7.46
CA ILE A 87 -8.41 -15.01 -7.76
C ILE A 87 -9.38 -14.60 -8.86
N LEU A 88 -10.19 -13.57 -8.60
CA LEU A 88 -11.09 -12.97 -9.58
C LEU A 88 -10.31 -12.07 -10.54
N THR A 89 -9.52 -11.18 -9.96
CA THR A 89 -8.72 -10.22 -10.68
C THR A 89 -7.46 -9.89 -9.90
N GLU A 90 -6.45 -9.50 -10.65
CA GLU A 90 -5.12 -9.23 -10.17
C GLU A 90 -4.63 -7.92 -10.79
N TYR A 91 -3.98 -7.10 -9.98
CA TYR A 91 -3.18 -5.96 -10.45
C TYR A 91 -1.72 -6.18 -10.06
N ARG A 92 -0.80 -5.98 -11.03
CA ARG A 92 0.62 -6.31 -10.88
C ARG A 92 1.50 -5.12 -11.22
N ILE A 93 2.47 -4.84 -10.35
CA ILE A 93 3.56 -3.89 -10.64
C ILE A 93 4.89 -4.60 -10.43
N LEU A 94 5.76 -4.54 -11.44
CA LEU A 94 7.16 -4.94 -11.28
C LEU A 94 7.95 -3.81 -10.60
N ALA A 95 8.59 -4.11 -9.48
CA ALA A 95 9.35 -3.16 -8.69
C ALA A 95 10.80 -3.62 -8.49
N GLY A 96 11.75 -2.77 -8.86
CA GLY A 96 13.15 -2.94 -8.49
C GLY A 96 13.40 -2.38 -7.10
N ILE A 97 13.72 -3.22 -6.12
CA ILE A 97 13.99 -2.77 -4.74
C ILE A 97 15.48 -2.88 -4.43
N PRO A 98 16.12 -1.85 -3.84
CA PRO A 98 17.49 -1.95 -3.37
C PRO A 98 17.68 -3.09 -2.37
N SER A 99 18.62 -4.00 -2.63
CA SER A 99 18.84 -5.19 -1.79
C SER A 99 19.13 -4.84 -0.32
N LYS A 100 19.79 -3.70 -0.06
CA LYS A 100 20.08 -3.19 1.28
C LYS A 100 18.79 -2.93 2.10
N LEU A 101 17.73 -2.49 1.45
CA LEU A 101 16.44 -2.27 2.12
C LEU A 101 15.80 -3.60 2.49
N LEU A 102 15.85 -4.60 1.60
CA LEU A 102 15.26 -5.92 1.85
C LEU A 102 15.99 -6.71 2.93
N ALA A 103 17.33 -6.63 2.97
CA ALA A 103 18.13 -7.35 3.95
C ALA A 103 17.76 -6.96 5.40
N ASN A 104 17.54 -5.67 5.63
CA ASN A 104 17.29 -5.13 6.97
C ASN A 104 15.79 -4.89 7.23
N PHE A 105 14.91 -5.20 6.25
CA PHE A 105 13.48 -4.92 6.36
C PHE A 105 12.83 -5.60 7.58
N PRO A 106 13.03 -6.91 7.84
CA PRO A 106 12.36 -7.57 8.96
C PRO A 106 12.71 -6.95 10.32
N GLU A 107 13.99 -6.64 10.53
CA GLU A 107 14.48 -6.02 11.76
C GLU A 107 13.94 -4.60 11.94
N ARG A 108 13.98 -3.79 10.88
CA ARG A 108 13.45 -2.41 10.91
C ARG A 108 11.94 -2.36 11.11
N ASP A 109 11.20 -3.22 10.42
CA ASP A 109 9.74 -3.31 10.57
C ASP A 109 9.36 -3.72 12.00
N ALA A 110 10.02 -4.75 12.56
CA ALA A 110 9.81 -5.16 13.95
C ALA A 110 10.19 -4.07 14.96
N GLN A 111 11.25 -3.31 14.70
CA GLN A 111 11.66 -2.19 15.55
C GLN A 111 10.63 -1.06 15.51
N LEU A 112 10.16 -0.66 14.32
CA LEU A 112 9.16 0.41 14.16
C LEU A 112 7.84 0.05 14.81
N LYS A 113 7.39 -1.21 14.69
CA LYS A 113 6.15 -1.69 15.32
C LYS A 113 6.20 -1.73 16.85
N LYS A 114 7.41 -1.78 17.46
CA LYS A 114 7.60 -1.76 18.91
C LYS A 114 7.67 -0.34 19.49
N GLN A 115 7.96 0.66 18.67
CA GLN A 115 8.05 2.04 19.14
C GLN A 115 6.64 2.56 19.45
N ALA A 116 6.50 3.20 20.61
CA ALA A 116 5.25 3.86 20.95
C ALA A 116 4.97 4.97 19.92
N PRO A 117 3.74 5.08 19.39
CA PRO A 117 3.39 6.16 18.50
C PRO A 117 3.60 7.51 19.22
N PRO A 118 4.05 8.55 18.50
CA PRO A 118 4.19 9.86 19.11
C PRO A 118 2.84 10.33 19.69
N PRO A 119 2.83 11.02 20.84
CA PRO A 119 1.59 11.46 21.46
C PRO A 119 0.82 12.38 20.52
N LEU A 120 -0.51 12.20 20.49
CA LEU A 120 -1.39 13.06 19.70
C LEU A 120 -1.32 14.49 20.28
N THR A 121 -0.81 15.44 19.51
CA THR A 121 -0.56 16.82 19.95
C THR A 121 -1.84 17.69 19.98
N GLY A 122 -3.03 17.08 19.88
CA GLY A 122 -4.31 17.80 19.78
C GLY A 122 -4.56 18.46 18.42
N SER A 123 -3.64 18.34 17.47
CA SER A 123 -3.80 18.88 16.10
C SER A 123 -5.02 18.28 15.38
N LEU A 124 -5.35 17.01 15.64
CA LEU A 124 -6.53 16.35 15.08
C LEU A 124 -7.83 17.06 15.46
N SER A 125 -7.94 17.57 16.69
CA SER A 125 -9.13 18.29 17.16
C SER A 125 -9.34 19.59 16.39
N LYS A 126 -8.24 20.32 16.10
CA LYS A 126 -8.26 21.55 15.28
C LYS A 126 -8.55 21.25 13.81
N ILE A 127 -8.04 20.13 13.30
CA ILE A 127 -8.27 19.71 11.91
C ILE A 127 -9.72 19.26 11.71
N ARG A 128 -10.36 18.60 12.69
CA ARG A 128 -11.80 18.26 12.64
C ARG A 128 -12.69 19.49 12.51
N SER A 129 -12.28 20.64 13.05
CA SER A 129 -13.00 21.92 12.87
C SER A 129 -12.72 22.65 11.56
N GLN A 130 -11.70 22.23 10.80
CA GLN A 130 -11.25 22.85 9.55
C GLN A 130 -11.31 21.89 8.36
N SER A 131 -12.06 20.79 8.49
CA SER A 131 -12.10 19.71 7.50
C SER A 131 -12.50 20.26 6.12
N LYS A 132 -11.66 20.00 5.12
CA LYS A 132 -11.93 20.35 3.72
C LYS A 132 -12.71 19.22 3.05
N GLU A 133 -13.36 19.52 1.93
CA GLU A 133 -14.32 18.59 1.30
C GLU A 133 -13.67 17.33 0.70
N SER A 134 -12.35 17.30 0.50
CA SER A 134 -11.65 16.21 -0.21
C SER A 134 -10.28 15.86 0.40
N SER A 135 -9.85 14.60 0.26
CA SER A 135 -8.55 14.09 0.70
C SER A 135 -7.51 13.94 -0.42
N GLN A 136 -7.83 14.37 -1.65
CA GLN A 136 -6.91 14.24 -2.79
C GLN A 136 -5.58 14.97 -2.57
N SER A 137 -5.59 16.07 -1.83
CA SER A 137 -4.39 16.85 -1.48
C SER A 137 -3.76 16.42 -0.15
N LEU A 138 -4.02 15.17 0.30
CA LEU A 138 -3.64 14.63 1.62
C LEU A 138 -4.23 15.39 2.81
N GLU A 139 -5.31 16.12 2.56
CA GLU A 139 -6.07 16.83 3.59
C GLU A 139 -7.05 15.89 4.28
N VAL A 140 -7.43 16.25 5.49
CA VAL A 140 -8.37 15.45 6.28
C VAL A 140 -9.79 15.80 5.83
N SER A 141 -10.39 14.91 5.04
CA SER A 141 -11.78 14.99 4.63
C SER A 141 -12.72 14.36 5.68
N PRO A 142 -14.02 14.74 5.68
CA PRO A 142 -15.03 14.06 6.49
C PRO A 142 -15.10 12.54 6.25
N GLU A 143 -14.90 12.09 5.00
CA GLU A 143 -14.89 10.67 4.66
C GLU A 143 -13.70 9.95 5.32
N LEU A 144 -12.51 10.52 5.23
CA LEU A 144 -11.31 9.97 5.84
C LEU A 144 -11.44 9.91 7.37
N LEU A 145 -12.02 10.95 7.99
CA LEU A 145 -12.32 10.95 9.43
C LEU A 145 -13.29 9.84 9.82
N ALA A 146 -14.38 9.69 9.07
CA ALA A 146 -15.36 8.63 9.32
C ALA A 146 -14.73 7.24 9.15
N PHE A 147 -13.84 7.08 8.17
CA PHE A 147 -13.06 5.86 7.99
C PHE A 147 -12.11 5.61 9.17
N MET A 148 -11.38 6.63 9.65
CA MET A 148 -10.52 6.52 10.82
C MET A 148 -11.30 6.09 12.06
N ASP A 149 -12.45 6.72 12.31
CA ASP A 149 -13.30 6.39 13.46
C ASP A 149 -13.76 4.92 13.39
N ARG A 150 -14.23 4.44 12.22
CA ARG A 150 -14.57 3.02 12.01
C ARG A 150 -13.36 2.10 12.20
N LEU A 151 -12.22 2.46 11.62
CA LEU A 151 -11.02 1.61 11.67
C LEU A 151 -10.50 1.45 13.10
N THR A 152 -10.52 2.50 13.92
CA THR A 152 -10.06 2.43 15.31
C THR A 152 -10.90 1.52 16.19
N LEU A 153 -12.16 1.25 15.82
CA LEU A 153 -13.01 0.29 16.50
C LEU A 153 -12.64 -1.17 16.15
N GLU A 154 -12.13 -1.40 14.93
CA GLU A 154 -11.85 -2.74 14.39
C GLU A 154 -10.36 -3.12 14.44
N HIS A 155 -9.47 -2.13 14.55
CA HIS A 155 -8.03 -2.31 14.41
C HIS A 155 -7.25 -1.32 15.27
N ASP A 156 -6.52 -1.85 16.25
CA ASP A 156 -5.76 -1.12 17.26
C ASP A 156 -4.25 -1.08 16.98
N LYS A 157 -3.79 -1.63 15.84
CA LYS A 157 -2.37 -1.72 15.51
C LYS A 157 -1.95 -0.67 14.48
N PRO A 158 -0.64 -0.44 14.29
CA PRO A 158 -0.16 0.44 13.23
C PRO A 158 -0.71 0.05 11.86
N VAL A 159 -0.96 1.06 11.03
CA VAL A 159 -1.35 0.91 9.63
C VAL A 159 -0.17 1.23 8.73
N THR A 160 -0.08 0.55 7.60
CA THR A 160 0.92 0.84 6.58
C THR A 160 0.30 1.65 5.46
N MET A 161 1.03 2.65 4.98
CA MET A 161 0.65 3.47 3.83
C MET A 161 1.48 3.08 2.61
N LEU A 162 0.83 2.50 1.60
CA LEU A 162 1.44 2.26 0.29
C LEU A 162 1.18 3.46 -0.62
N ASN A 163 2.25 4.05 -1.15
CA ASN A 163 2.17 5.15 -2.13
C ASN A 163 2.61 4.65 -3.51
N LEU A 164 1.76 4.81 -4.53
CA LEU A 164 2.07 4.46 -5.92
C LEU A 164 2.27 5.70 -6.77
N LEU A 165 3.49 6.23 -6.75
CA LEU A 165 3.80 7.52 -7.36
C LEU A 165 4.26 7.36 -8.82
N HIS A 166 3.65 8.14 -9.71
CA HIS A 166 4.13 8.31 -11.08
C HIS A 166 4.37 9.81 -11.34
N PHE A 167 5.62 10.18 -11.64
CA PHE A 167 5.99 11.56 -11.92
C PHE A 167 5.84 11.87 -13.41
N HIS A 168 4.68 12.44 -13.78
CA HIS A 168 4.38 12.79 -15.18
C HIS A 168 5.06 14.08 -15.66
N HIS A 169 5.51 14.95 -14.75
CA HIS A 169 6.18 16.21 -15.09
C HIS A 169 7.70 16.10 -14.97
N PRO A 170 8.49 16.83 -15.80
CA PRO A 170 9.95 16.80 -15.76
C PRO A 170 10.53 17.08 -14.37
N ASP A 171 9.91 18.00 -13.63
CA ASP A 171 10.32 18.38 -12.28
C ASP A 171 9.51 17.68 -11.17
N GLY A 172 8.61 16.75 -11.51
CA GLY A 172 7.68 16.14 -10.56
C GLY A 172 8.37 15.48 -9.36
N LYS A 173 9.53 14.85 -9.59
CA LYS A 173 10.35 14.26 -8.52
C LYS A 173 10.96 15.32 -7.60
N LYS A 174 11.42 16.44 -8.16
CA LYS A 174 11.99 17.57 -7.39
C LYS A 174 10.90 18.24 -6.56
N ASN A 175 9.72 18.45 -7.14
CA ASN A 175 8.57 19.02 -6.45
C ASN A 175 8.09 18.12 -5.31
N TYR A 176 8.06 16.80 -5.53
CA TYR A 176 7.73 15.84 -4.46
C TYR A 176 8.77 15.82 -3.33
N PHE A 177 10.05 15.94 -3.68
CA PHE A 177 11.12 16.06 -2.68
C PHE A 177 11.01 17.36 -1.87
N GLN A 178 10.66 18.48 -2.49
CA GLN A 178 10.37 19.73 -1.80
C GLN A 178 9.12 19.60 -0.92
N TYR A 179 8.04 19.00 -1.44
CA TYR A 179 6.83 18.71 -0.68
C TYR A 179 7.12 17.89 0.58
N GLY A 180 7.96 16.84 0.49
CA GLY A 180 8.37 16.05 1.65
C GLY A 180 9.20 16.83 2.68
N GLN A 181 10.03 17.77 2.24
CA GLN A 181 10.79 18.68 3.10
C GLN A 181 9.93 19.81 3.70
N VAL A 182 8.81 20.17 3.06
CA VAL A 182 7.90 21.21 3.55
C VAL A 182 6.75 20.59 4.35
N SER A 183 6.47 19.29 4.24
CA SER A 183 5.50 18.61 5.11
C SER A 183 5.93 18.51 6.58
N ILE A 184 7.21 18.78 6.87
CA ILE A 184 7.69 19.08 8.23
C ILE A 184 7.41 20.54 8.66
N HIS A 185 7.07 21.45 7.73
CA HIS A 185 6.83 22.90 7.92
C HIS A 185 5.81 23.50 6.89
N LYS A 186 4.53 23.08 6.91
CA LYS A 186 3.32 23.76 6.35
C LYS A 186 3.24 24.16 4.85
N GLU A 187 2.15 23.69 4.19
CA GLU A 187 1.39 24.14 2.99
C GLU A 187 2.08 24.96 1.85
N ARG A 188 2.26 24.36 0.64
CA ARG A 188 1.55 24.69 -0.64
C ARG A 188 2.15 24.01 -1.89
N GLU A 189 1.27 23.82 -2.88
CA GLU A 189 1.38 23.39 -4.30
C GLU A 189 1.78 21.95 -4.65
N GLU A 190 0.93 21.36 -5.50
CA GLU A 190 0.66 19.93 -5.62
C GLU A 190 1.51 19.21 -6.67
N PRO A 191 2.29 18.19 -6.29
CA PRO A 191 2.56 17.09 -7.20
C PRO A 191 1.34 16.17 -7.21
N ASN A 192 0.74 15.94 -8.38
CA ASN A 192 -0.31 14.92 -8.62
C ASN A 192 0.09 13.59 -7.95
N LEU A 193 -0.38 13.37 -6.73
CA LEU A 193 -0.11 12.18 -5.95
C LEU A 193 -1.08 11.11 -6.46
N ASN A 194 -0.56 9.95 -6.85
CA ASN A 194 -1.41 8.81 -7.19
C ASN A 194 -1.27 7.73 -6.11
N ILE A 195 -2.44 7.16 -5.77
CA ILE A 195 -2.78 6.15 -4.77
C ILE A 195 -1.96 6.16 -3.49
N LEU A 196 -2.64 6.61 -2.43
CA LEU A 196 -2.31 6.27 -1.06
C LEU A 196 -3.28 5.18 -0.59
N LEU A 197 -2.78 3.97 -0.38
CA LEU A 197 -3.54 2.84 0.13
C LEU A 197 -3.18 2.60 1.59
N LEU A 198 -4.18 2.67 2.47
CA LEU A 198 -4.05 2.17 3.84
C LEU A 198 -4.22 0.66 3.84
N ALA A 199 -3.23 -0.04 4.37
CA ALA A 199 -3.24 -1.49 4.47
C ALA A 199 -2.83 -1.94 5.88
N VAL A 200 -3.42 -3.05 6.30
CA VAL A 200 -3.32 -3.61 7.66
C VAL A 200 -2.93 -5.07 7.61
#